data_AF-A0A673JTV3-F1
#
_entry.id   AF-A0A673JTV3-F1
#
_cell.length_a   1.000
_cell.length_b   1.000
_cell.length_c   1.000
_cell.angle_alpha   90.00
_cell.angle_beta   90.00
_cell.angle_gamma   90.00
#
_symmetry.space_group_name_H-M   'P 1'
#
loop_
_entity.id
_entity.type
_entity.pdbx_description
1 polymer ?
#
loop_
_entity_poly.entity_id
_entity_poly.type
_entity_poly.pdbx_seq_one_letter_code
_entity_poly.pdbx_strand_id
1 'polypeptide(L)'
;FDQFSKKQDLLSSVILISWSQVCFLLIVSELRERIQPEILELIKQQRLNRLCEGSCFRKLGNRRRQEKFWFCRLSLNHKVLHYGDLDESPQGEVPFELLTDKIPVSDIKAVLTGKDCPHMKEKSALKQNKVKSFKSINYHSDGLPHQCAD
;
A
#
# COMPACT_ATOMS: atom_id res chain seq x y z
N PHE A 1 -8.77 -21.99 62.77
CA PHE A 1 -7.61 -22.49 62.00
C PHE A 1 -8.01 -22.91 60.58
N ASP A 2 -9.05 -23.74 60.42
CA ASP A 2 -9.46 -24.31 59.13
C ASP A 2 -9.93 -23.30 58.05
N GLN A 3 -10.52 -22.17 58.47
CA GLN A 3 -11.00 -21.12 57.55
C GLN A 3 -9.88 -20.23 56.98
N PHE A 4 -8.71 -20.19 57.66
CA PHE A 4 -7.56 -19.39 57.25
C PHE A 4 -6.72 -20.14 56.21
N SER A 5 -6.55 -21.46 56.39
CA SER A 5 -5.90 -22.35 55.42
C SER A 5 -6.64 -22.34 54.08
N LYS A 6 -7.97 -22.49 54.10
CA LYS A 6 -8.80 -22.44 52.88
C LYS A 6 -8.69 -21.10 52.13
N LYS A 7 -8.56 -19.98 52.84
CA LYS A 7 -8.31 -18.67 52.20
C LYS A 7 -6.91 -18.60 51.59
N GLN A 8 -5.89 -19.15 52.25
CA GLN A 8 -4.52 -19.23 51.71
C GLN A 8 -4.43 -20.14 50.47
N ASP A 9 -5.15 -21.26 50.45
CA ASP A 9 -5.19 -22.18 49.30
C ASP A 9 -5.89 -21.55 48.10
N LEU A 10 -7.01 -20.85 48.34
CA LEU A 10 -7.70 -20.08 47.29
C LEU A 10 -6.84 -18.94 46.75
N LEU A 11 -6.14 -18.21 47.62
CA LEU A 11 -5.21 -17.15 47.21
C LEU A 11 -4.06 -17.73 46.37
N SER A 12 -3.49 -18.85 46.79
CA SER A 12 -2.41 -19.53 46.05
C SER A 12 -2.88 -20.02 44.68
N SER A 13 -4.11 -20.54 44.60
CA SER A 13 -4.72 -20.99 43.34
C SER A 13 -4.98 -19.83 42.38
N VAL A 14 -5.52 -18.71 42.87
CA VAL A 14 -5.75 -17.49 42.07
C VAL A 14 -4.45 -16.91 41.55
N ILE A 15 -3.39 -16.90 42.39
CA ILE A 15 -2.05 -16.48 41.98
C ILE A 15 -1.55 -17.40 40.86
N LEU A 16 -1.52 -18.72 41.05
CA LEU A 16 -1.04 -19.66 40.02
C LEU A 16 -1.78 -19.52 38.68
N ILE A 17 -3.10 -19.32 38.69
CA ILE A 17 -3.89 -19.06 37.47
C ILE A 17 -3.46 -17.76 36.80
N SER A 18 -3.27 -16.69 37.58
CA SER A 18 -2.79 -15.40 37.06
C SER A 18 -1.39 -15.51 36.46
N TRP A 19 -0.46 -16.20 37.13
CA TRP A 19 0.88 -16.44 36.62
C TRP A 19 0.88 -17.32 35.35
N SER A 20 0.02 -18.34 35.29
CA SER A 20 -0.17 -19.16 34.08
C SER A 20 -0.69 -18.32 32.89
N GLN A 21 -1.68 -17.46 33.14
CA GLN A 21 -2.22 -16.53 32.13
C GLN A 21 -1.15 -15.55 31.61
N VAL A 22 -0.31 -15.02 32.51
CA VAL A 22 0.80 -14.13 32.17
C VAL A 22 1.87 -14.86 31.36
N CYS A 23 2.27 -16.07 31.77
CA CYS A 23 3.22 -16.90 31.00
C CYS A 23 2.70 -17.23 29.61
N PHE A 24 1.41 -17.57 29.48
CA PHE A 24 0.79 -17.82 28.17
C PHE A 24 0.84 -16.57 27.27
N LEU A 25 0.51 -15.39 27.82
CA LEU A 25 0.58 -14.13 27.07
C LEU A 25 2.01 -13.78 26.64
N LEU A 26 3.01 -14.05 27.48
CA LEU A 26 4.43 -13.84 27.13
C LEU A 26 4.87 -14.73 25.97
N ILE A 27 4.52 -16.01 25.99
CA ILE A 27 4.86 -16.97 24.91
C ILE A 27 4.18 -16.55 23.59
N VAL A 28 2.92 -16.12 23.64
CA VAL A 28 2.20 -15.66 22.45
C VAL A 28 2.83 -14.38 21.88
N SER A 29 3.24 -13.44 22.74
CA SER A 29 3.91 -12.22 22.30
C SER A 29 5.27 -12.50 21.67
N GLU A 30 6.08 -13.34 22.30
CA GLU A 30 7.41 -13.73 21.81
C GLU A 30 7.31 -14.44 20.45
N LEU A 31 6.34 -15.35 20.29
CA LEU A 31 6.10 -16.03 19.02
C LEU A 31 5.67 -15.05 17.94
N ARG A 32 4.79 -14.09 18.28
CA ARG A 32 4.34 -13.04 17.35
C ARG A 32 5.52 -12.18 16.91
N GLU A 33 6.40 -11.77 17.82
CA GLU A 33 7.59 -10.98 17.49
C GLU A 33 8.55 -11.70 16.54
N ARG A 34 8.68 -13.02 16.67
CA ARG A 34 9.52 -13.83 15.76
C ARG A 34 8.92 -13.98 14.35
N ILE A 35 7.60 -14.17 14.25
CA ILE A 35 6.92 -14.45 12.97
C ILE A 35 6.59 -13.15 12.21
N GLN A 36 6.36 -12.05 12.93
CA GLN A 36 5.99 -10.76 12.33
C GLN A 36 6.96 -10.25 11.24
N PRO A 37 8.31 -10.32 11.36
CA PRO A 37 9.20 -9.88 10.28
C PRO A 37 9.05 -10.72 9.00
N GLU A 38 8.81 -12.03 9.14
CA GLU A 38 8.62 -12.92 7.99
C GLU A 38 7.32 -12.58 7.25
N ILE A 39 6.21 -12.40 7.97
CA ILE A 39 4.93 -12.00 7.38
C ILE A 39 5.06 -10.64 6.67
N LEU A 40 5.74 -9.67 7.28
CA LEU A 40 5.95 -8.35 6.68
C LEU A 40 6.77 -8.44 5.38
N GLU A 41 7.81 -9.28 5.35
CA GLU A 41 8.60 -9.48 4.13
C GLU A 41 7.78 -10.17 3.04
N LEU A 42 6.94 -11.16 3.39
CA LEU A 42 6.02 -11.80 2.44
C LEU A 42 5.02 -10.80 1.84
N ILE A 43 4.42 -9.93 2.66
CA ILE A 43 3.52 -8.87 2.18
C ILE A 43 4.27 -7.93 1.24
N LYS A 44 5.50 -7.55 1.58
CA LYS A 44 6.34 -6.68 0.74
C LYS A 44 6.65 -7.34 -0.61
N GLN A 45 7.03 -8.61 -0.62
CA GLN A 45 7.27 -9.37 -1.84
C GLN A 45 6.03 -9.44 -2.72
N GLN A 46 4.87 -9.76 -2.13
CA GLN A 46 3.61 -9.80 -2.86
C GLN A 46 3.27 -8.44 -3.50
N ARG A 47 3.46 -7.35 -2.75
CA ARG A 47 3.21 -5.99 -3.25
C ARG A 47 4.17 -5.58 -4.36
N LEU A 48 5.45 -5.94 -4.25
CA LEU A 48 6.45 -5.70 -5.29
C LEU A 48 6.10 -6.49 -6.56
N ASN A 49 5.73 -7.77 -6.44
CA ASN A 49 5.30 -8.59 -7.57
C ASN A 49 4.10 -7.95 -8.28
N ARG A 50 3.13 -7.43 -7.53
CA ARG A 50 1.98 -6.73 -8.12
C ARG A 50 2.38 -5.44 -8.86
N LEU A 51 3.40 -4.73 -8.39
CA LEU A 51 3.95 -3.57 -9.10
C LEU A 51 4.70 -4.00 -10.38
N CYS A 52 5.38 -5.15 -10.35
CA CYS A 52 6.10 -5.71 -11.50
C CYS A 52 5.15 -6.20 -12.62
N GLU A 53 3.99 -6.76 -12.25
CA GLU A 53 2.90 -7.06 -13.18
C GLU A 53 2.37 -5.79 -13.87
N GLY A 54 2.29 -4.69 -13.11
CA GLY A 54 1.89 -3.38 -13.60
C GLY A 54 0.39 -3.13 -13.49
N SER A 55 -0.01 -1.90 -13.81
CA SER A 55 -1.40 -1.46 -13.73
C SER A 55 -1.70 -0.40 -14.78
N CYS A 56 -2.92 -0.46 -15.30
CA CYS A 56 -3.47 0.53 -16.21
C CYS A 56 -4.24 1.59 -15.43
N PHE A 57 -4.00 2.85 -15.76
CA PHE A 57 -4.58 4.01 -15.11
C PHE A 57 -5.28 4.88 -16.15
N ARG A 58 -6.45 5.39 -15.80
CA ARG A 58 -7.17 6.34 -16.65
C ARG A 58 -6.63 7.75 -16.41
N LYS A 59 -6.30 8.47 -17.49
CA LYS A 59 -5.90 9.89 -17.41
C LYS A 59 -7.11 10.76 -17.07
N LEU A 60 -6.92 11.71 -16.16
CA LEU A 60 -7.91 12.75 -15.88
C LEU A 60 -7.73 13.89 -16.90
N GLY A 61 -8.77 14.17 -17.70
CA GLY A 61 -8.75 15.22 -18.72
C GLY A 61 -10.11 15.88 -18.93
N ASN A 62 -10.13 17.09 -19.50
CA ASN A 62 -11.33 17.91 -19.67
C ASN A 62 -12.18 17.55 -20.92
N ARG A 63 -11.67 16.71 -21.83
CA ARG A 63 -12.36 16.33 -23.08
C ARG A 63 -13.10 14.99 -22.92
N ARG A 64 -14.43 15.03 -22.96
CA ARG A 64 -15.35 13.89 -22.77
C ARG A 64 -15.34 12.80 -23.87
N ARG A 65 -14.37 12.78 -24.81
CA ARG A 65 -14.48 11.93 -26.02
C ARG A 65 -13.29 11.03 -26.35
N GLN A 66 -12.18 11.08 -25.61
CA GLN A 66 -11.11 10.09 -25.73
C GLN A 66 -10.71 9.65 -24.33
N GLU A 67 -11.09 8.43 -23.95
CA GLU A 67 -10.61 7.82 -22.71
C GLU A 67 -9.15 7.43 -22.91
N LYS A 68 -8.23 8.33 -22.59
CA LYS A 68 -6.81 8.04 -22.70
C LYS A 68 -6.33 7.29 -21.46
N PHE A 69 -5.68 6.15 -21.67
CA PHE A 69 -5.08 5.36 -20.61
C PHE A 69 -3.57 5.58 -20.58
N TRP A 70 -2.96 5.21 -19.48
CA TRP A 70 -1.51 5.02 -19.41
C TRP A 70 -1.23 3.83 -18.51
N PHE A 71 -0.16 3.11 -18.80
CA PHE A 71 0.22 1.91 -18.07
C PHE A 71 1.55 2.13 -17.40
N CYS A 72 1.71 1.57 -16.20
CA CYS A 72 2.93 1.64 -15.43
C CYS A 72 3.25 0.27 -14.82
N ARG A 73 4.52 -0.15 -14.91
CA ARG A 73 5.05 -1.37 -14.27
C ARG A 73 6.44 -1.14 -13.70
N LEU A 74 6.74 -1.82 -12.62
CA LEU A 74 8.07 -1.85 -12.02
C LEU A 74 8.96 -2.86 -12.76
N SER A 75 10.23 -2.53 -12.94
CA SER A 75 11.24 -3.47 -13.43
C SER A 75 11.48 -4.59 -12.41
N LEU A 76 11.84 -5.79 -12.88
CA LEU A 76 12.07 -6.96 -12.01
C LEU A 76 13.21 -6.77 -10.99
N ASN A 77 14.10 -5.80 -11.22
CA ASN A 77 15.15 -5.42 -10.26
C ASN A 77 14.68 -4.38 -9.22
N HIS A 78 13.42 -3.94 -9.30
CA HIS A 78 12.79 -2.96 -8.43
C HIS A 78 13.43 -1.56 -8.43
N LYS A 79 14.17 -1.21 -9.49
CA LYS A 79 14.91 0.06 -9.58
C LYS A 79 14.31 1.08 -10.53
N VAL A 80 13.43 0.69 -11.45
CA VAL A 80 12.91 1.59 -12.49
C VAL A 80 11.41 1.33 -12.71
N LEU A 81 10.61 2.39 -12.66
CA LEU A 81 9.22 2.38 -13.12
C LEU A 81 9.19 2.70 -14.61
N HIS A 82 8.62 1.80 -15.40
CA HIS A 82 8.38 1.97 -16.83
C HIS A 82 6.94 2.39 -17.04
N TYR A 83 6.71 3.41 -17.85
CA TYR A 83 5.37 3.88 -18.16
C TYR A 83 5.22 4.36 -19.60
N GLY A 84 3.97 4.41 -20.06
CA GLY A 84 3.63 4.85 -21.41
C GLY A 84 2.13 5.05 -21.59
N ASP A 85 1.78 5.85 -22.59
CA ASP A 85 0.38 6.11 -22.96
C ASP A 85 -0.20 4.94 -23.74
N LEU A 86 -1.45 4.60 -23.46
CA LEU A 86 -2.22 3.60 -24.19
C LEU A 86 -3.49 4.23 -24.76
N ASP A 87 -3.79 3.92 -26.02
CA ASP A 87 -5.01 4.38 -26.70
C ASP A 87 -6.24 3.56 -26.27
N GLU A 88 -6.05 2.30 -25.87
CA GLU A 88 -7.10 1.41 -25.33
C GLU A 88 -6.67 0.72 -24.03
N SER A 89 -7.64 0.22 -23.27
CA SER A 89 -7.35 -0.60 -22.08
C SER A 89 -6.72 -1.93 -22.51
N PRO A 90 -5.55 -2.31 -21.97
CA PRO A 90 -4.88 -3.53 -22.39
C PRO A 90 -5.70 -4.76 -21.96
N GLN A 91 -5.95 -5.68 -22.90
CA GLN A 91 -6.62 -6.97 -22.63
C GLN A 91 -5.64 -8.09 -22.23
N GLY A 92 -4.37 -7.76 -21.96
CA GLY A 92 -3.32 -8.72 -21.63
C GLY A 92 -2.05 -8.06 -21.11
N GLU A 93 -0.93 -8.78 -21.16
CA GLU A 93 0.38 -8.21 -20.77
C GLU A 93 0.78 -7.07 -21.71
N VAL A 94 1.23 -5.96 -21.12
CA VAL A 94 1.73 -4.81 -21.87
C VAL A 94 3.24 -4.97 -22.11
N PRO A 95 3.69 -5.03 -23.38
CA PRO A 95 5.11 -5.09 -23.71
C PRO A 95 5.87 -3.87 -23.16
N PHE A 96 7.11 -4.08 -22.72
CA PHE A 96 7.98 -2.98 -22.27
C PHE A 96 8.27 -1.96 -23.38
N GLU A 97 8.19 -2.36 -24.65
CA GLU A 97 8.44 -1.49 -25.81
C GLU A 97 7.43 -0.35 -25.94
N LEU A 98 6.19 -0.56 -25.46
CA LEU A 98 5.16 0.49 -25.41
C LEU A 98 5.38 1.47 -24.25
N LEU A 99 6.24 1.11 -23.29
CA LEU A 99 6.53 1.89 -22.08
C LEU A 99 7.88 2.60 -22.25
N THR A 100 7.87 3.60 -23.13
CA THR A 100 9.07 4.33 -23.54
C THR A 100 9.67 5.17 -22.43
N ASP A 101 8.84 5.63 -21.48
CA ASP A 101 9.27 6.50 -20.41
C ASP A 101 9.68 5.72 -19.16
N LYS A 102 10.68 6.25 -18.44
CA LYS A 102 11.31 5.57 -17.30
C LYS A 102 11.58 6.53 -16.17
N ILE A 103 11.33 6.06 -14.95
CA ILE A 103 11.63 6.81 -13.73
C ILE A 103 12.41 5.91 -12.77
N PRO A 104 13.65 6.25 -12.42
CA PRO A 104 14.38 5.54 -11.38
C PRO A 104 13.65 5.65 -10.04
N VAL A 105 13.55 4.53 -9.32
CA VAL A 105 12.93 4.49 -7.99
C VAL A 105 13.71 5.33 -6.97
N SER A 106 15.01 5.56 -7.20
CA SER A 106 15.82 6.48 -6.41
C SER A 106 15.36 7.94 -6.51
N ASP A 107 14.67 8.31 -7.59
CA ASP A 107 14.35 9.70 -7.91
C ASP A 107 12.94 10.09 -7.41
N ILE A 108 12.20 9.12 -6.86
CA ILE A 108 10.87 9.31 -6.28
C ILE A 108 11.00 9.95 -4.91
N LYS A 109 10.43 11.16 -4.75
CA LYS A 109 10.47 11.86 -3.46
C LYS A 109 9.29 11.55 -2.59
N ALA A 110 8.10 11.49 -3.19
CA ALA A 110 6.86 11.25 -2.48
C ALA A 110 5.77 10.72 -3.41
N VAL A 111 4.91 9.88 -2.85
CA VAL A 111 3.62 9.50 -3.45
C VAL A 111 2.53 10.18 -2.63
N LEU A 112 1.76 11.04 -3.28
CA LEU A 112 0.64 11.76 -2.68
C LEU A 112 -0.67 11.09 -3.07
N THR A 113 -1.63 11.06 -2.15
CA THR A 113 -2.93 10.44 -2.38
C THR A 113 -4.06 11.35 -1.93
N GLY A 114 -5.20 11.30 -2.61
CA GLY A 114 -6.39 12.07 -2.24
C GLY A 114 -6.16 13.58 -2.28
N LYS A 115 -6.64 14.30 -1.26
CA LYS A 115 -6.65 15.78 -1.19
C LYS A 115 -5.26 16.43 -1.25
N ASP A 116 -4.22 15.68 -0.93
CA ASP A 116 -2.83 16.16 -0.93
C ASP A 116 -2.21 16.10 -2.34
N CYS A 117 -2.90 15.52 -3.32
CA CYS A 117 -2.52 15.63 -4.72
C CYS A 117 -2.68 17.10 -5.17
N PRO A 118 -1.65 17.74 -5.76
CA PRO A 118 -1.67 19.15 -6.14
C PRO A 118 -2.84 19.53 -7.06
N HIS A 119 -3.35 18.56 -7.82
CA HIS A 119 -4.49 18.77 -8.72
C HIS A 119 -5.88 18.80 -8.04
N MET A 120 -6.00 18.39 -6.76
CA MET A 120 -7.27 18.51 -6.03
C MET A 120 -7.52 19.93 -5.49
N LYS A 121 -6.52 20.82 -5.52
CA LYS A 121 -6.62 22.18 -4.97
C LYS A 121 -7.49 23.16 -5.79
N GLU A 122 -7.84 22.84 -7.05
CA GLU A 122 -8.54 23.80 -7.93
C GLU A 122 -10.02 23.50 -8.22
N LYS A 123 -10.63 22.44 -7.66
CA LYS A 123 -12.06 22.16 -7.91
C LYS A 123 -12.86 21.99 -6.62
N SER A 124 -12.85 23.00 -5.77
CA SER A 124 -13.90 23.22 -4.76
C SER A 124 -15.18 23.76 -5.42
N ALA A 125 -15.74 23.01 -6.38
CA ALA A 125 -17.11 23.22 -6.82
C ALA A 125 -17.60 21.95 -7.55
N LEU A 126 -18.68 21.38 -7.02
CA LEU A 126 -19.56 20.34 -7.58
C LEU A 126 -19.19 18.86 -7.35
N LYS A 127 -20.03 18.30 -6.47
CA LYS A 127 -20.64 16.96 -6.45
C LYS A 127 -19.84 15.81 -5.82
N GLN A 128 -20.33 15.45 -4.64
CA GLN A 128 -20.11 14.22 -3.90
C GLN A 128 -20.33 12.94 -4.73
N ASN A 129 -19.72 11.86 -4.24
CA ASN A 129 -19.96 10.44 -4.56
C ASN A 129 -19.19 9.82 -5.72
N LYS A 130 -17.86 9.75 -5.55
CA LYS A 130 -17.06 8.51 -5.68
C LYS A 130 -15.73 8.79 -5.01
N VAL A 131 -15.36 8.03 -3.98
CA VAL A 131 -13.98 8.06 -3.44
C VAL A 131 -13.08 7.46 -4.51
N LYS A 132 -12.76 8.25 -5.54
CA LYS A 132 -11.75 7.87 -6.52
C LYS A 132 -10.41 8.03 -5.82
N SER A 133 -9.67 6.95 -5.69
CA SER A 133 -8.34 6.96 -5.10
C SER A 133 -7.39 7.65 -6.07
N PHE A 134 -7.29 8.97 -5.95
CA PHE A 134 -6.33 9.75 -6.74
C PHE A 134 -4.93 9.50 -6.19
N LYS A 135 -3.99 9.16 -7.08
CA LYS A 135 -2.58 8.97 -6.75
C LYS A 135 -1.74 9.84 -7.67
N SER A 136 -0.77 10.55 -7.10
CA SER A 136 0.19 11.36 -7.81
C SER A 136 1.58 11.06 -7.30
N ILE A 137 2.57 11.00 -8.20
CA ILE A 137 3.95 10.73 -7.83
C ILE A 137 4.81 11.92 -8.25
N ASN A 138 5.59 12.46 -7.30
CA ASN A 138 6.47 13.61 -7.52
C ASN A 138 7.93 13.15 -7.70
N TYR A 139 8.60 13.69 -8.71
CA TYR A 139 9.98 13.32 -9.11
C TYR A 139 10.85 14.57 -9.34
N HIS A 140 12.18 14.38 -9.44
CA HIS A 140 13.15 15.48 -9.35
C HIS A 140 13.32 16.34 -10.62
N SER A 141 12.95 15.83 -11.79
CA SER A 141 12.95 16.62 -13.02
C SER A 141 11.68 17.46 -13.09
N ASP A 142 11.76 18.71 -13.57
CA ASP A 142 10.71 19.74 -13.65
C ASP A 142 9.44 19.39 -14.48
N GLY A 143 9.07 18.11 -14.55
CA GLY A 143 7.89 17.59 -15.23
C GLY A 143 6.63 17.70 -14.38
N LEU A 144 5.54 18.10 -15.03
CA LEU A 144 4.19 18.17 -14.45
C LEU A 144 3.80 16.84 -13.79
N PRO A 145 3.13 16.85 -12.62
CA PRO A 145 2.66 15.63 -11.97
C PRO A 145 1.66 14.89 -12.88
N HIS A 146 1.95 13.62 -13.20
CA HIS A 146 1.00 12.77 -13.91
C HIS A 146 -0.17 12.38 -13.00
N GLN A 147 -1.39 12.51 -13.55
CA GLN A 147 -2.64 12.39 -12.81
C GLN A 147 -3.36 11.11 -13.17
N CYS A 148 -3.81 10.40 -12.14
CA CYS A 148 -4.37 9.06 -12.27
C CYS A 148 -5.58 8.94 -11.35
N ALA A 149 -6.66 8.37 -11.86
CA ALA A 149 -7.80 7.96 -11.06
C ALA A 149 -8.00 6.46 -11.19
N ASP A 150 -8.12 5.78 -10.05
CA ASP A 150 -8.64 4.42 -9.93
C ASP A 150 -10.17 4.40 -10.19
#